data_AF-A0AAU5UAF0-F1
#
_entry.id   AF-A0AAU5UAF0-F1
#
_cell.length_a   1.000
_cell.length_b   1.000
_cell.length_c   1.000
_cell.angle_alpha   90.00
_cell.angle_beta   90.00
_cell.angle_gamma   90.00
#
_symmetry.space_group_name_H-M   'P 1'
#
loop_
_entity.id
_entity.type
_entity.pdbx_description
1 polymer ?
#
loop_
_entity_poly.entity_id
_entity_poly.type
_entity_poly.pdbx_seq_one_letter_code
_entity_poly.pdbx_strand_id
1 'polypeptide(L)'
;MNVRYLVVPTADAAGGARSARFGDKTLLWVPAEQRLGRASRTVPGLLLVTQVGRSFQDEYPDVTPLLDHGRHLVISSADKPRRRSNHHWRIEALRPNTTVVDHETAVAARVDPDIADLVGEVSTTSYQSDLTWLASLPTRHSLSTTFTQAMDFASDRMVALGYQVSRGPITVGAGHSANLVGDRTGVGVDRKLVIVTAHLDSINIAGGPAAPAPGADDNGSGSAGVLELGRLLSTRSWQHDVRLILFGGEEEGLFGSKQYVAALPPAERSRVRAVLNMDMIGTMNTATPGVLLEGAAVSSSQIADLAAAGATYTGLKVETSLNPFASDHVPFINAGIPAVLTIEGGDSANGHIHSANDTLNFIDWSLATAILRMNIAALAGWLEPAAVQRRPQPAGSVVSWGPGRIDVFAVGMDSAVHHKAYDGSWSDFESLGGVVLS
;
A
#
# COMPACT_ATOMS: atom_id res chain seq x y z
N MET A 1 -31.13 -6.42 19.36
CA MET A 1 -32.28 -5.49 19.29
C MET A 1 -32.58 -5.29 17.82
N ASN A 2 -33.81 -5.54 17.39
CA ASN A 2 -34.15 -5.43 15.98
C ASN A 2 -33.89 -4.00 15.48
N VAL A 3 -33.37 -3.90 14.26
CA VAL A 3 -33.09 -2.64 13.57
C VAL A 3 -33.76 -2.63 12.22
N ARG A 4 -34.18 -1.43 11.81
CA ARG A 4 -34.64 -1.16 10.45
C ARG A 4 -33.49 -0.53 9.68
N TYR A 5 -33.11 -1.11 8.55
CA TYR A 5 -31.97 -0.66 7.75
C TYR A 5 -32.35 -0.36 6.30
N LEU A 6 -31.55 0.47 5.65
CA LEU A 6 -31.65 0.82 4.23
C LEU A 6 -30.24 1.03 3.68
N VAL A 7 -29.96 0.50 2.50
CA VAL A 7 -28.74 0.80 1.75
C VAL A 7 -29.07 1.85 0.70
N VAL A 8 -28.30 2.93 0.66
CA VAL A 8 -28.47 4.04 -0.29
C VAL A 8 -27.13 4.38 -0.94
N PRO A 9 -27.12 5.02 -2.12
CA PRO A 9 -25.93 5.71 -2.60
C PRO A 9 -25.43 6.69 -1.54
N THR A 10 -24.12 6.79 -1.34
CA THR A 10 -23.54 7.67 -0.32
C THR A 10 -23.92 9.14 -0.52
N ALA A 11 -24.06 9.58 -1.77
CA ALA A 11 -24.54 10.93 -2.10
C ALA A 11 -25.97 11.22 -1.59
N ASP A 12 -26.79 10.18 -1.40
CA ASP A 12 -28.18 10.29 -0.95
C ASP A 12 -28.32 10.08 0.58
N ALA A 13 -27.21 9.82 1.28
CA ALA A 13 -27.22 9.55 2.70
C ALA A 13 -27.55 10.83 3.51
N ALA A 14 -28.79 10.95 3.97
CA ALA A 14 -29.22 12.03 4.85
C ALA A 14 -28.84 11.78 6.33
N GLY A 15 -28.67 12.87 7.09
CA GLY A 15 -28.38 12.81 8.53
C GLY A 15 -29.56 12.33 9.38
N GLY A 16 -29.26 11.93 10.62
CA GLY A 16 -30.26 11.57 11.64
C GLY A 16 -30.46 10.08 11.90
N ALA A 17 -29.95 9.20 11.03
CA ALA A 17 -29.86 7.75 11.27
C ALA A 17 -28.44 7.34 11.70
N ARG A 18 -28.30 6.15 12.29
CA ARG A 18 -26.97 5.51 12.40
C ARG A 18 -26.51 5.13 11.00
N SER A 19 -25.24 5.31 10.69
CA SER A 19 -24.71 5.05 9.35
C SER A 19 -23.40 4.27 9.36
N ALA A 20 -23.12 3.58 8.26
CA ALA A 20 -21.81 3.03 7.98
C ALA A 20 -21.54 3.16 6.47
N ARG A 21 -20.42 3.77 6.10
CA ARG A 21 -20.05 4.02 4.70
C ARG A 21 -19.12 2.92 4.17
N PHE A 22 -19.43 2.45 2.96
CA PHE A 22 -18.70 1.43 2.20
C PHE A 22 -18.47 1.99 0.79
N GLY A 23 -17.58 2.98 0.69
CA GLY A 23 -17.31 3.68 -0.55
C GLY A 23 -18.51 4.48 -1.07
N ASP A 24 -19.05 4.05 -2.21
CA ASP A 24 -20.18 4.63 -2.92
C ASP A 24 -21.54 4.26 -2.32
N LYS A 25 -21.58 3.33 -1.36
CA LYS A 25 -22.80 2.93 -0.64
C LYS A 25 -22.71 3.31 0.84
N THR A 26 -23.85 3.71 1.38
CA THR A 26 -24.02 3.91 2.82
C THR A 26 -25.17 3.06 3.34
N LEU A 27 -24.91 2.29 4.40
CA LEU A 27 -25.93 1.56 5.13
C LEU A 27 -26.42 2.43 6.29
N LEU A 28 -27.70 2.79 6.25
CA LEU A 28 -28.40 3.54 7.28
C LEU A 28 -29.23 2.58 8.14
N TRP A 29 -29.30 2.80 9.45
CA TRP A 29 -30.21 2.07 10.31
C TRP A 29 -30.71 2.86 11.52
N VAL A 30 -31.87 2.44 12.01
CA VAL A 30 -32.54 2.97 13.21
C VAL A 30 -33.12 1.80 14.02
N PRO A 31 -33.47 1.99 15.30
CA PRO A 31 -34.29 1.02 16.03
C PRO A 31 -35.57 0.65 15.25
N ALA A 32 -36.01 -0.61 15.31
CA ALA A 32 -37.09 -1.13 14.44
C ALA A 32 -38.43 -0.39 14.56
N GLU A 33 -38.69 0.21 15.72
CA GLU A 33 -39.86 1.04 16.02
C GLU A 33 -39.86 2.41 15.31
N GLN A 34 -38.71 2.85 14.83
CA GLN A 34 -38.56 4.11 14.08
C GLN A 34 -38.76 3.89 12.57
N ARG A 35 -39.13 4.95 11.86
CA ARG A 35 -39.27 4.92 10.40
C ARG A 35 -37.94 5.25 9.72
N LEU A 36 -37.63 4.54 8.65
CA LEU A 36 -36.47 4.79 7.79
C LEU A 36 -36.81 4.43 6.36
N GLY A 37 -37.18 5.41 5.52
CA GLY A 37 -37.55 5.16 4.12
C GLY A 37 -38.67 4.13 3.89
N ARG A 38 -39.21 4.05 2.67
CA ARG A 38 -40.23 3.05 2.33
C ARG A 38 -39.65 1.67 1.99
N ALA A 39 -38.40 1.62 1.54
CA ALA A 39 -37.72 0.41 1.10
C ALA A 39 -36.92 -0.30 2.21
N SER A 40 -37.00 0.16 3.46
CA SER A 40 -36.23 -0.43 4.55
C SER A 40 -36.72 -1.81 4.95
N ARG A 41 -35.76 -2.60 5.45
CA ARG A 41 -35.98 -3.97 5.93
C ARG A 41 -35.63 -4.05 7.41
N THR A 42 -36.22 -5.00 8.14
CA THR A 42 -35.97 -5.20 9.57
C THR A 42 -35.18 -6.48 9.80
N VAL A 43 -34.12 -6.40 10.62
CA VAL A 43 -33.27 -7.54 10.99
C VAL A 43 -32.94 -7.50 12.48
N PRO A 44 -32.58 -8.62 13.13
CA PRO A 44 -32.27 -8.65 14.57
C PRO A 44 -31.04 -7.85 15.02
N GLY A 45 -30.21 -7.44 14.06
CA GLY A 45 -28.97 -6.68 14.25
C GLY A 45 -28.10 -6.75 13.01
N LEU A 46 -27.06 -5.91 12.95
CA LEU A 46 -26.12 -5.81 11.82
C LEU A 46 -24.71 -6.16 12.29
N LEU A 47 -24.02 -6.99 11.51
CA LEU A 47 -22.63 -7.37 11.76
C LEU A 47 -21.79 -7.04 10.54
N LEU A 48 -20.57 -6.57 10.78
CA LEU A 48 -19.54 -6.40 9.76
C LEU A 48 -18.76 -7.70 9.63
N VAL A 49 -18.60 -8.17 8.40
CA VAL A 49 -17.65 -9.23 8.04
C VAL A 49 -16.52 -8.58 7.25
N THR A 50 -15.28 -8.85 7.65
CA THR A 50 -14.08 -8.58 6.84
C THR A 50 -13.47 -9.93 6.45
N GLN A 51 -13.17 -10.13 5.17
CA GLN A 51 -12.73 -11.42 4.61
C GLN A 51 -11.56 -11.28 3.64
N VAL A 52 -10.73 -12.31 3.50
CA VAL A 52 -9.78 -12.51 2.40
C VAL A 52 -10.54 -13.15 1.25
N GLY A 53 -10.41 -12.60 0.04
CA GLY A 53 -11.14 -13.07 -1.13
C GLY A 53 -12.65 -13.14 -0.88
N ARG A 54 -13.24 -14.31 -1.12
CA ARG A 54 -14.64 -14.64 -0.80
C ARG A 54 -14.78 -15.66 0.34
N SER A 55 -13.73 -15.86 1.14
CA SER A 55 -13.63 -16.97 2.08
C SER A 55 -14.79 -17.12 3.07
N PHE A 56 -15.42 -16.02 3.52
CA PHE A 56 -16.61 -16.12 4.37
C PHE A 56 -17.83 -16.62 3.58
N GLN A 57 -18.01 -16.10 2.36
CA GLN A 57 -19.13 -16.48 1.48
C GLN A 57 -18.98 -17.92 0.98
N ASP A 58 -17.75 -18.38 0.74
CA ASP A 58 -17.47 -19.75 0.34
C ASP A 58 -17.73 -20.75 1.49
N GLU A 59 -17.39 -20.37 2.73
CA GLU A 59 -17.66 -21.20 3.92
C GLU A 59 -19.15 -21.18 4.31
N TYR A 60 -19.85 -20.07 4.06
CA TYR A 60 -21.25 -19.86 4.44
C TYR A 60 -22.11 -19.37 3.25
N PRO A 61 -22.29 -20.20 2.20
CA PRO A 61 -22.98 -19.78 0.97
C PRO A 61 -24.47 -19.45 1.17
N ASP A 62 -25.07 -19.98 2.24
CA ASP A 62 -26.48 -19.73 2.59
C ASP A 62 -26.69 -18.37 3.28
N VAL A 63 -25.62 -17.71 3.75
CA VAL A 63 -25.72 -16.40 4.39
C VAL A 63 -25.82 -15.31 3.33
N THR A 64 -26.99 -14.67 3.24
CA THR A 64 -27.22 -13.59 2.27
C THR A 64 -26.70 -12.26 2.81
N PRO A 65 -25.73 -11.60 2.14
CA PRO A 65 -25.27 -10.27 2.53
C PRO A 65 -26.40 -9.24 2.41
N LEU A 66 -26.55 -8.40 3.45
CA LEU A 66 -27.41 -7.21 3.43
C LEU A 66 -26.77 -6.08 2.62
N LEU A 67 -25.44 -6.04 2.59
CA LEU A 67 -24.59 -5.23 1.73
C LEU A 67 -23.33 -6.04 1.41
N ASP A 68 -22.94 -6.10 0.14
CA ASP A 68 -21.69 -6.70 -0.33
C ASP A 68 -20.83 -5.60 -0.97
N HIS A 69 -19.64 -5.39 -0.40
CA HIS A 69 -18.59 -4.52 -0.91
C HIS A 69 -17.27 -5.31 -0.97
N GLY A 70 -17.34 -6.55 -1.48
CA GLY A 70 -16.19 -7.45 -1.62
C GLY A 70 -15.63 -7.87 -0.26
N ARG A 71 -14.49 -7.27 0.11
CA ARG A 71 -13.73 -7.53 1.34
C ARG A 71 -14.57 -7.27 2.58
N HIS A 72 -15.54 -6.36 2.48
CA HIS A 72 -16.42 -5.94 3.56
C HIS A 72 -17.88 -6.27 3.24
N LEU A 73 -18.51 -7.08 4.10
CA LEU A 73 -19.94 -7.41 4.01
C LEU A 73 -20.68 -6.94 5.25
N VAL A 74 -21.98 -6.68 5.10
CA VAL A 74 -22.89 -6.56 6.24
C VAL A 74 -23.87 -7.72 6.23
N ILE A 75 -23.94 -8.46 7.33
CA ILE A 75 -24.88 -9.58 7.51
C ILE A 75 -25.86 -9.32 8.66
N SER A 76 -26.96 -10.06 8.68
CA SER A 76 -27.87 -10.07 9.82
C SER A 76 -27.23 -10.81 10.99
N SER A 77 -27.41 -10.31 12.21
CA SER A 77 -26.98 -11.03 13.42
C SER A 77 -27.69 -12.38 13.62
N ALA A 78 -28.82 -12.61 12.94
CA ALA A 78 -29.49 -13.92 12.92
C ALA A 78 -28.68 -14.98 12.17
N ASP A 79 -27.91 -14.55 11.17
CA ASP A 79 -27.12 -15.41 10.28
C ASP A 79 -25.69 -15.59 10.79
N LYS A 80 -25.38 -15.10 12.00
CA LYS A 80 -24.05 -15.20 12.59
C LYS A 80 -23.68 -16.68 12.80
N PRO A 81 -22.60 -17.18 12.19
CA PRO A 81 -22.12 -18.53 12.44
C PRO A 81 -21.74 -18.75 13.91
N ARG A 82 -21.81 -20.01 14.35
CA ARG A 82 -21.32 -20.41 15.69
C ARG A 82 -19.79 -20.39 15.78
N ARG A 83 -19.10 -20.59 14.65
CA ARG A 83 -17.64 -20.61 14.59
C ARG A 83 -17.10 -19.21 14.89
N ARG A 84 -15.97 -19.17 15.61
CA ARG A 84 -15.23 -17.92 15.84
C ARG A 84 -14.53 -17.49 14.56
N SER A 85 -14.22 -16.20 14.48
CA SER A 85 -13.33 -15.63 13.47
C SER A 85 -12.01 -16.38 13.37
N ASN A 86 -11.42 -16.37 12.17
CA ASN A 86 -10.17 -17.04 11.86
C ASN A 86 -9.24 -16.08 11.08
N HIS A 87 -8.20 -16.62 10.44
CA HIS A 87 -7.23 -15.83 9.67
C HIS A 87 -7.76 -15.34 8.31
N HIS A 88 -8.81 -15.96 7.77
CA HIS A 88 -9.41 -15.60 6.47
C HIS A 88 -10.65 -14.73 6.60
N TRP A 89 -11.36 -14.76 7.74
CA TRP A 89 -12.47 -13.84 7.97
C TRP A 89 -12.68 -13.53 9.45
N ARG A 90 -13.17 -12.32 9.72
CA ARG A 90 -13.65 -11.91 11.04
C ARG A 90 -15.06 -11.34 10.99
N ILE A 91 -15.77 -11.46 12.12
CA ILE A 91 -17.11 -10.91 12.30
C ILE A 91 -17.12 -10.03 13.53
N GLU A 92 -17.53 -8.78 13.36
CA GLU A 92 -17.62 -7.81 14.43
C GLU A 92 -18.96 -7.06 14.41
N ALA A 93 -19.25 -6.34 15.49
CA ALA A 93 -20.43 -5.50 15.55
C ALA A 93 -20.25 -4.31 14.60
N LEU A 94 -21.23 -4.05 13.74
CA LEU A 94 -21.20 -2.85 12.90
C LEU A 94 -21.45 -1.62 13.77
N ARG A 95 -20.41 -0.80 13.95
CA ARG A 95 -20.47 0.41 14.77
C ARG A 95 -21.19 1.53 14.00
N PRO A 96 -22.02 2.35 14.67
CA PRO A 96 -22.64 3.50 14.04
C PRO A 96 -21.63 4.62 13.76
N ASN A 97 -21.91 5.38 12.70
CA ASN A 97 -21.17 6.55 12.25
C ASN A 97 -19.71 6.23 11.92
N THR A 98 -19.47 5.09 11.27
CA THR A 98 -18.14 4.68 10.83
C THR A 98 -18.00 4.73 9.31
N THR A 99 -16.78 4.99 8.85
CA THR A 99 -16.37 4.75 7.47
C THR A 99 -15.61 3.44 7.45
N VAL A 100 -16.18 2.41 6.82
CA VAL A 100 -15.51 1.11 6.65
C VAL A 100 -14.55 1.19 5.47
N VAL A 101 -15.05 1.72 4.35
CA VAL A 101 -14.25 2.05 3.17
C VAL A 101 -14.55 3.49 2.78
N ASP A 102 -13.52 4.29 2.56
CA ASP A 102 -13.61 5.65 2.06
C ASP A 102 -13.15 5.73 0.60
N HIS A 103 -13.82 6.58 -0.17
CA HIS A 103 -13.50 6.93 -1.56
C HIS A 103 -13.25 8.44 -1.68
N GLU A 104 -12.63 9.06 -0.66
CA GLU A 104 -12.24 10.46 -0.78
C GLU A 104 -11.27 10.62 -1.95
N THR A 105 -11.61 11.50 -2.87
CA THR A 105 -10.74 11.84 -4.00
C THR A 105 -9.60 12.69 -3.45
N ALA A 106 -8.44 12.07 -3.29
CA ALA A 106 -7.23 12.82 -3.00
C ALA A 106 -6.98 13.86 -4.10
N VAL A 107 -6.61 15.07 -3.69
CA VAL A 107 -6.32 16.16 -4.63
C VAL A 107 -4.89 15.98 -5.12
N ALA A 108 -4.71 15.95 -6.44
CA ALA A 108 -3.39 15.92 -7.05
C ALA A 108 -2.57 17.13 -6.58
N ALA A 109 -1.37 16.86 -6.07
CA ALA A 109 -0.42 17.89 -5.70
C ALA A 109 0.34 18.41 -6.93
N ARG A 110 1.15 19.46 -6.73
CA ARG A 110 2.12 19.87 -7.75
C ARG A 110 3.14 18.76 -7.94
N VAL A 111 3.37 18.38 -9.19
CA VAL A 111 4.38 17.38 -9.57
C VAL A 111 5.77 17.87 -9.16
N ASP A 112 6.44 17.12 -8.28
CA ASP A 112 7.87 17.24 -8.03
C ASP A 112 8.63 16.53 -9.16
N PRO A 113 9.51 17.23 -9.92
CA PRO A 113 10.27 16.63 -11.03
C PRO A 113 11.17 15.46 -10.61
N ASP A 114 11.78 15.50 -9.41
CA ASP A 114 12.72 14.45 -8.99
C ASP A 114 12.00 13.15 -8.62
N ILE A 115 10.78 13.30 -8.08
CA ILE A 115 9.87 12.19 -7.83
C ILE A 115 9.28 11.70 -9.16
N ALA A 116 8.92 12.59 -10.08
CA ALA A 116 8.44 12.20 -11.41
C ALA A 116 9.49 11.38 -12.18
N ASP A 117 10.76 11.78 -12.11
CA ASP A 117 11.88 11.02 -12.69
C ASP A 117 11.98 9.63 -12.06
N LEU A 118 11.85 9.52 -10.73
CA LEU A 118 11.84 8.22 -10.03
C LEU A 118 10.68 7.33 -10.48
N VAL A 119 9.49 7.91 -10.57
CA VAL A 119 8.28 7.25 -11.04
C VAL A 119 8.46 6.75 -12.47
N GLY A 120 9.15 7.53 -13.31
CA GLY A 120 9.51 7.16 -14.68
C GLY A 120 10.53 6.02 -14.76
N GLU A 121 11.35 5.81 -13.73
CA GLU A 121 12.35 4.75 -13.66
C GLU A 121 11.77 3.36 -13.32
N VAL A 122 10.48 3.25 -12.98
CA VAL A 122 9.83 1.95 -12.73
C VAL A 122 9.87 1.12 -14.02
N SER A 123 10.54 -0.03 -13.96
CA SER A 123 10.80 -0.91 -15.09
C SER A 123 9.82 -2.08 -15.09
N THR A 124 8.83 -2.02 -15.98
CA THR A 124 7.91 -3.14 -16.21
C THR A 124 8.65 -4.40 -16.62
N THR A 125 9.76 -4.30 -17.36
CA THR A 125 10.59 -5.46 -17.75
C THR A 125 11.30 -6.12 -16.57
N SER A 126 11.91 -5.32 -15.69
CA SER A 126 12.55 -5.83 -14.47
C SER A 126 11.53 -6.53 -13.58
N TYR A 127 10.39 -5.87 -13.34
CA TYR A 127 9.28 -6.42 -12.57
C TYR A 127 8.71 -7.72 -13.18
N GLN A 128 8.44 -7.74 -14.48
CA GLN A 128 7.95 -8.93 -15.20
C GLN A 128 8.91 -10.10 -15.09
N SER A 129 10.22 -9.85 -15.19
CA SER A 129 11.25 -10.89 -15.08
C SER A 129 11.20 -11.55 -13.70
N ASP A 130 11.22 -10.73 -12.64
CA ASP A 130 11.24 -11.24 -11.27
C ASP A 130 9.92 -11.97 -10.93
N LEU A 131 8.76 -11.41 -11.33
CA LEU A 131 7.47 -12.09 -11.13
C LEU A 131 7.36 -13.39 -11.93
N THR A 132 7.77 -13.39 -13.20
CA THR A 132 7.71 -14.60 -14.04
C THR A 132 8.55 -15.72 -13.44
N TRP A 133 9.73 -15.39 -12.90
CA TRP A 133 10.58 -16.36 -12.24
C TRP A 133 9.93 -16.91 -10.97
N LEU A 134 9.41 -16.05 -10.09
CA LEU A 134 8.73 -16.47 -8.85
C LEU A 134 7.52 -17.38 -9.14
N ALA A 135 6.72 -17.04 -10.14
CA ALA A 135 5.54 -17.81 -10.55
C ALA A 135 5.88 -19.09 -11.35
N SER A 136 7.14 -19.27 -11.76
CA SER A 136 7.58 -20.52 -12.41
C SER A 136 7.81 -21.66 -11.43
N LEU A 137 7.97 -21.36 -10.14
CA LEU A 137 8.11 -22.36 -9.09
C LEU A 137 6.78 -23.12 -8.93
N PRO A 138 6.81 -24.46 -8.74
CA PRO A 138 5.59 -25.24 -8.54
C PRO A 138 4.73 -24.73 -7.38
N THR A 139 5.36 -24.31 -6.30
CA THR A 139 4.75 -23.69 -5.12
C THR A 139 5.82 -22.89 -4.39
N ARG A 140 5.44 -21.90 -3.60
CA ARG A 140 6.31 -21.26 -2.61
C ARG A 140 5.82 -21.50 -1.19
N HIS A 141 5.07 -22.57 -0.91
CA HIS A 141 4.62 -22.90 0.44
C HIS A 141 5.78 -22.83 1.45
N SER A 142 5.61 -22.22 2.62
CA SER A 142 6.68 -21.79 3.52
C SER A 142 7.63 -22.90 3.99
N LEU A 143 7.15 -24.14 3.97
CA LEU A 143 7.89 -25.35 4.36
C LEU A 143 8.44 -26.17 3.18
N SER A 144 8.28 -25.68 1.94
CA SER A 144 8.73 -26.36 0.73
C SER A 144 10.20 -26.08 0.43
N THR A 145 10.84 -26.96 -0.33
CA THR A 145 12.19 -26.73 -0.85
C THR A 145 12.22 -25.60 -1.88
N THR A 146 11.14 -25.41 -2.64
CA THR A 146 10.99 -24.35 -3.65
C THR A 146 10.83 -22.97 -3.01
N PHE A 147 10.31 -22.87 -1.78
CA PHE A 147 10.38 -21.62 -1.01
C PHE A 147 11.83 -21.20 -0.69
N THR A 148 12.71 -22.17 -0.41
CA THR A 148 14.15 -21.87 -0.23
C THR A 148 14.77 -21.35 -1.52
N GLN A 149 14.39 -21.90 -2.68
CA GLN A 149 14.83 -21.38 -3.98
C GLN A 149 14.34 -19.94 -4.20
N ALA A 150 13.10 -19.64 -3.84
CA ALA A 150 12.58 -18.28 -3.89
C ALA A 150 13.38 -17.31 -3.00
N MET A 151 13.74 -17.73 -1.79
CA MET A 151 14.60 -16.95 -0.89
C MET A 151 16.00 -16.75 -1.46
N ASP A 152 16.59 -17.76 -2.09
CA ASP A 152 17.91 -17.68 -2.73
C ASP A 152 17.89 -16.64 -3.86
N PHE A 153 16.89 -16.73 -4.76
CA PHE A 153 16.70 -15.77 -5.84
C PHE A 153 16.54 -14.33 -5.35
N ALA A 154 15.63 -14.10 -4.40
CA ALA A 154 15.41 -12.76 -3.87
C ALA A 154 16.62 -12.23 -3.10
N SER A 155 17.33 -13.11 -2.37
CA SER A 155 18.57 -12.77 -1.68
C SER A 155 19.64 -12.30 -2.67
N ASP A 156 19.86 -13.05 -3.75
CA ASP A 156 20.82 -12.70 -4.80
C ASP A 156 20.47 -11.37 -5.46
N ARG A 157 19.18 -11.14 -5.70
CA ARG A 157 18.66 -9.87 -6.24
C ARG A 157 18.98 -8.70 -5.30
N MET A 158 18.67 -8.83 -4.01
CA MET A 158 18.94 -7.80 -3.00
C MET A 158 20.45 -7.54 -2.82
N VAL A 159 21.28 -8.59 -2.78
CA VAL A 159 22.75 -8.47 -2.70
C VAL A 159 23.31 -7.75 -3.93
N ALA A 160 22.83 -8.08 -5.13
CA ALA A 160 23.26 -7.42 -6.37
C ALA A 160 22.93 -5.90 -6.38
N LEU A 161 21.91 -5.49 -5.63
CA LEU A 161 21.52 -4.09 -5.45
C LEU A 161 22.26 -3.40 -4.28
N GLY A 162 23.14 -4.13 -3.59
CA GLY A 162 23.97 -3.61 -2.49
C GLY A 162 23.27 -3.56 -1.13
N TYR A 163 22.19 -4.32 -0.93
CA TYR A 163 21.59 -4.50 0.40
C TYR A 163 22.42 -5.49 1.23
N GLN A 164 22.48 -5.26 2.54
CA GLN A 164 22.99 -6.22 3.51
C GLN A 164 21.89 -7.22 3.83
N VAL A 165 22.05 -8.45 3.36
CA VAL A 165 20.98 -9.46 3.42
C VAL A 165 21.18 -10.44 4.57
N SER A 166 20.10 -10.74 5.28
CA SER A 166 20.06 -11.76 6.33
C SER A 166 18.77 -12.59 6.24
N ARG A 167 18.81 -13.82 6.77
CA ARG A 167 17.63 -14.68 6.92
C ARG A 167 17.31 -14.83 8.40
N GLY A 168 16.16 -14.32 8.81
CA GLY A 168 15.64 -14.48 10.17
C GLY A 168 14.87 -15.79 10.26
N PRO A 169 15.29 -16.78 11.09
CA PRO A 169 14.58 -18.04 11.20
C PRO A 169 13.20 -17.84 11.83
N ILE A 170 12.20 -18.56 11.32
CA ILE A 170 10.85 -18.58 11.87
C ILE A 170 10.36 -20.03 12.01
N THR A 171 9.42 -20.23 12.91
CA THR A 171 8.66 -21.49 12.98
C THR A 171 7.29 -21.34 12.33
N VAL A 172 6.88 -22.30 11.50
CA VAL A 172 5.51 -22.38 10.93
C VAL A 172 4.92 -23.71 11.38
N GLY A 173 4.05 -23.65 12.39
CA GLY A 173 3.63 -24.85 13.13
C GLY A 173 4.84 -25.60 13.73
N ALA A 174 5.01 -26.87 13.35
CA ALA A 174 6.18 -27.67 13.74
C ALA A 174 7.36 -27.59 12.74
N GLY A 175 7.19 -26.88 11.62
CA GLY A 175 8.20 -26.72 10.59
C GLY A 175 9.06 -25.47 10.79
N HIS A 176 10.14 -25.38 10.01
CA HIS A 176 11.07 -24.25 10.00
C HIS A 176 11.04 -23.56 8.65
N SER A 177 11.04 -22.24 8.67
CA SER A 177 11.13 -21.38 7.50
C SER A 177 11.98 -20.15 7.85
N ALA A 178 11.97 -19.11 7.01
CA ALA A 178 12.66 -17.86 7.31
C ALA A 178 11.96 -16.65 6.69
N ASN A 179 12.24 -15.48 7.26
CA ASN A 179 12.05 -14.19 6.63
C ASN A 179 13.36 -13.76 5.97
N LEU A 180 13.28 -13.17 4.79
CA LEU A 180 14.44 -12.54 4.13
C LEU A 180 14.42 -11.04 4.41
N VAL A 181 15.53 -10.50 4.90
CA VAL A 181 15.67 -9.07 5.25
C VAL A 181 16.85 -8.49 4.49
N GLY A 182 16.65 -7.40 3.76
CA GLY A 182 17.70 -6.63 3.09
C GLY A 182 17.76 -5.21 3.64
N ASP A 183 18.87 -4.84 4.29
CA ASP A 183 19.08 -3.52 4.87
C ASP A 183 19.97 -2.63 3.99
N ARG A 184 19.59 -1.36 3.86
CA ARG A 184 20.43 -0.32 3.27
C ARG A 184 20.41 0.93 4.12
N THR A 185 21.60 1.36 4.49
CA THR A 185 21.81 2.47 5.41
C THR A 185 21.64 3.82 4.70
N GLY A 186 20.85 4.72 5.30
CA GLY A 186 20.71 6.11 4.87
C GLY A 186 21.91 6.99 5.28
N VAL A 187 21.96 8.20 4.75
CA VAL A 187 23.07 9.15 4.97
C VAL A 187 22.78 10.19 6.06
N GLY A 188 21.55 10.25 6.56
CA GLY A 188 21.14 11.22 7.58
C GLY A 188 21.77 10.95 8.95
N VAL A 189 21.74 11.97 9.82
CA VAL A 189 22.26 11.88 11.19
C VAL A 189 21.23 11.36 12.20
N ASP A 190 19.94 11.69 12.03
CA ASP A 190 18.80 11.13 12.78
C ASP A 190 17.95 10.26 11.86
N ARG A 191 18.54 9.15 11.39
CA ARG A 191 17.87 8.25 10.45
C ARG A 191 16.63 7.66 11.09
N LYS A 192 15.50 7.63 10.39
CA LYS A 192 14.39 6.72 10.71
C LYS A 192 14.51 5.45 9.87
N LEU A 193 13.61 4.50 10.05
CA LEU A 193 13.54 3.26 9.27
C LEU A 193 12.23 3.24 8.47
N VAL A 194 12.34 3.04 7.15
CA VAL A 194 11.21 2.77 6.27
C VAL A 194 11.32 1.33 5.78
N ILE A 195 10.25 0.56 5.98
CA ILE A 195 10.19 -0.85 5.62
C ILE A 195 9.31 -1.02 4.37
N VAL A 196 9.78 -1.76 3.38
CA VAL A 196 9.01 -2.18 2.21
C VAL A 196 8.93 -3.70 2.22
N THR A 197 7.72 -4.24 2.17
CA THR A 197 7.51 -5.66 2.41
C THR A 197 6.37 -6.28 1.61
N ALA A 198 6.45 -7.59 1.46
CA ALA A 198 5.45 -8.51 0.93
C ALA A 198 5.73 -9.89 1.54
N HIS A 199 4.82 -10.85 1.40
CA HIS A 199 5.17 -12.24 1.65
C HIS A 199 5.61 -12.94 0.37
N LEU A 200 6.47 -13.93 0.55
CA LEU A 200 7.10 -14.69 -0.53
C LEU A 200 6.44 -16.04 -0.74
N ASP A 201 5.78 -16.58 0.29
CA ASP A 201 5.09 -17.84 0.21
C ASP A 201 3.83 -17.78 -0.66
N SER A 202 3.34 -18.96 -1.02
CA SER A 202 2.07 -19.16 -1.73
C SER A 202 1.50 -20.52 -1.36
N ILE A 203 0.17 -20.64 -1.31
CA ILE A 203 -0.48 -21.92 -1.00
C ILE A 203 -1.47 -22.37 -2.07
N ASN A 204 -1.85 -23.65 -1.98
CA ASN A 204 -3.03 -24.17 -2.64
C ASN A 204 -3.94 -24.78 -1.57
N ILE A 205 -5.08 -24.15 -1.29
CA ILE A 205 -5.98 -24.60 -0.22
C ILE A 205 -6.59 -25.98 -0.56
N ALA A 206 -7.06 -26.17 -1.79
CA ALA A 206 -7.78 -27.37 -2.18
C ALA A 206 -6.85 -28.59 -2.37
N GLY A 207 -5.66 -28.36 -2.93
CA GLY A 207 -4.68 -29.39 -3.25
C GLY A 207 -3.62 -29.62 -2.16
N GLY A 208 -3.52 -28.72 -1.18
CA GLY A 208 -2.57 -28.79 -0.08
C GLY A 208 -1.13 -28.34 -0.45
N PRO A 209 -0.18 -28.46 0.51
CA PRO A 209 1.15 -27.85 0.42
C PRO A 209 2.03 -28.27 -0.77
N ALA A 210 1.76 -29.43 -1.38
CA ALA A 210 2.53 -29.96 -2.50
C ALA A 210 1.85 -29.72 -3.87
N ALA A 211 0.62 -29.21 -3.88
CA ALA A 211 -0.08 -28.92 -5.11
C ALA A 211 0.45 -27.64 -5.78
N PRO A 212 0.27 -27.49 -7.10
CA PRO A 212 0.68 -26.28 -7.79
C PRO A 212 0.05 -25.03 -7.16
N ALA A 213 0.89 -24.07 -6.78
CA ALA A 213 0.54 -22.77 -6.25
C ALA A 213 1.49 -21.73 -6.88
N PRO A 214 1.33 -21.41 -8.18
CA PRO A 214 2.23 -20.47 -8.84
C PRO A 214 2.20 -19.11 -8.14
N GLY A 215 1.09 -18.73 -7.51
CA GLY A 215 1.01 -17.56 -6.63
C GLY A 215 1.43 -16.30 -7.36
N ALA A 216 0.97 -16.13 -8.60
CA ALA A 216 1.43 -15.04 -9.45
C ALA A 216 0.98 -13.70 -8.89
N ASP A 217 -0.30 -13.57 -8.55
CA ASP A 217 -0.80 -12.39 -7.87
C ASP A 217 -0.56 -12.47 -6.36
N ASP A 218 -0.81 -13.65 -5.76
CA ASP A 218 -0.76 -13.90 -4.32
C ASP A 218 0.40 -14.82 -3.90
N ASN A 219 1.54 -14.29 -3.45
CA ASN A 219 1.92 -12.88 -3.50
C ASN A 219 3.23 -12.65 -4.27
N GLY A 220 3.33 -13.32 -5.42
CA GLY A 220 4.41 -13.09 -6.37
C GLY A 220 4.46 -11.61 -6.80
N SER A 221 3.29 -10.99 -7.01
CA SER A 221 3.17 -9.62 -7.48
C SER A 221 3.77 -8.61 -6.49
N GLY A 222 3.42 -8.70 -5.20
CA GLY A 222 4.00 -7.89 -4.15
C GLY A 222 5.48 -8.18 -3.94
N SER A 223 5.87 -9.46 -3.94
CA SER A 223 7.28 -9.88 -3.81
C SER A 223 8.18 -9.30 -4.92
N ALA A 224 7.78 -9.43 -6.18
CA ALA A 224 8.47 -8.81 -7.31
C ALA A 224 8.43 -7.27 -7.20
N GLY A 225 7.35 -6.71 -6.65
CA GLY A 225 7.23 -5.30 -6.33
C GLY A 225 8.28 -4.82 -5.33
N VAL A 226 8.54 -5.57 -4.26
CA VAL A 226 9.60 -5.26 -3.27
C VAL A 226 10.97 -5.22 -3.95
N LEU A 227 11.24 -6.18 -4.84
CA LEU A 227 12.51 -6.23 -5.57
C LEU A 227 12.67 -5.04 -6.53
N GLU A 228 11.62 -4.68 -7.26
CA GLU A 228 11.66 -3.54 -8.18
C GLU A 228 11.76 -2.20 -7.43
N LEU A 229 10.96 -1.98 -6.38
CA LEU A 229 11.11 -0.79 -5.54
C LEU A 229 12.50 -0.76 -4.88
N GLY A 230 13.00 -1.92 -4.43
CA GLY A 230 14.36 -2.07 -3.92
C GLY A 230 15.43 -1.65 -4.92
N ARG A 231 15.25 -1.97 -6.21
CA ARG A 231 16.12 -1.53 -7.30
C ARG A 231 16.13 -0.02 -7.44
N LEU A 232 14.95 0.61 -7.47
CA LEU A 232 14.84 2.08 -7.56
C LEU A 232 15.45 2.76 -6.34
N LEU A 233 15.16 2.27 -5.14
CA LEU A 233 15.72 2.84 -3.90
C LEU A 233 17.25 2.70 -3.84
N SER A 234 17.84 1.72 -4.52
CA SER A 234 19.29 1.53 -4.58
C SER A 234 20.03 2.56 -5.46
N THR A 235 19.33 3.26 -6.37
CA THR A 235 19.94 4.23 -7.30
C THR A 235 20.19 5.59 -6.66
N ARG A 236 19.70 5.82 -5.44
CA ARG A 236 19.74 7.12 -4.74
C ARG A 236 20.25 7.00 -3.31
N SER A 237 20.60 8.15 -2.75
CA SER A 237 20.91 8.29 -1.32
C SER A 237 19.71 8.91 -0.61
N TRP A 238 19.37 8.34 0.55
CA TRP A 238 18.20 8.71 1.33
C TRP A 238 18.61 9.18 2.72
N GLN A 239 17.86 10.09 3.34
CA GLN A 239 18.13 10.50 4.73
C GLN A 239 17.90 9.34 5.70
N HIS A 240 16.97 8.44 5.38
CA HIS A 240 16.54 7.37 6.26
C HIS A 240 16.98 5.98 5.78
N ASP A 241 16.99 5.04 6.71
CA ASP A 241 17.34 3.64 6.43
C ASP A 241 16.19 2.96 5.68
N VAL A 242 16.55 2.15 4.69
CA VAL A 242 15.63 1.31 3.93
C VAL A 242 15.79 -0.12 4.42
N ARG A 243 14.67 -0.80 4.68
CA ARG A 243 14.65 -2.25 4.88
C ARG A 243 13.64 -2.89 3.94
N LEU A 244 14.09 -3.85 3.15
CA LEU A 244 13.25 -4.73 2.37
C LEU A 244 13.00 -6.00 3.18
N ILE A 245 11.76 -6.47 3.24
CA ILE A 245 11.43 -7.74 3.89
C ILE A 245 10.54 -8.57 2.99
N LEU A 246 10.93 -9.81 2.76
CA LEU A 246 10.05 -10.84 2.21
C LEU A 246 9.74 -11.85 3.30
N PHE A 247 8.49 -11.87 3.76
CA PHE A 247 8.05 -12.76 4.83
C PHE A 247 7.80 -14.17 4.31
N GLY A 248 8.10 -15.16 5.14
CA GLY A 248 7.55 -16.50 4.99
C GLY A 248 6.47 -16.74 6.03
N GLY A 249 5.59 -17.70 5.81
CA GLY A 249 4.60 -18.07 6.80
C GLY A 249 3.38 -17.17 6.85
N GLU A 250 3.17 -16.29 5.86
CA GLU A 250 2.02 -15.39 5.82
C GLU A 250 0.73 -16.22 5.70
N GLU A 251 0.74 -17.14 4.74
CA GLU A 251 -0.42 -17.91 4.32
C GLU A 251 -0.86 -18.91 5.41
N GLU A 252 0.10 -19.37 6.21
CA GLU A 252 -0.18 -20.22 7.36
C GLU A 252 -0.65 -19.43 8.60
N GLY A 253 -0.71 -18.10 8.53
CA GLY A 253 -1.28 -17.24 9.56
C GLY A 253 -0.32 -16.17 10.10
N LEU A 254 0.37 -15.45 9.22
CA LEU A 254 1.26 -14.33 9.52
C LEU A 254 2.44 -14.72 10.42
N PHE A 255 2.91 -15.96 10.34
CA PHE A 255 3.96 -16.49 11.21
C PHE A 255 5.25 -15.66 11.12
N GLY A 256 5.65 -15.28 9.90
CA GLY A 256 6.85 -14.50 9.65
C GLY A 256 6.81 -13.11 10.29
N SER A 257 5.81 -12.31 9.92
CA SER A 257 5.66 -10.94 10.42
C SER A 257 5.35 -10.88 11.91
N LYS A 258 4.55 -11.80 12.47
CA LYS A 258 4.32 -11.87 13.93
C LYS A 258 5.62 -12.13 14.69
N GLN A 259 6.43 -13.09 14.25
CA GLN A 259 7.71 -13.38 14.91
C GLN A 259 8.71 -12.24 14.74
N TYR A 260 8.77 -11.64 13.55
CA TYR A 260 9.63 -10.49 13.29
C TYR A 260 9.28 -9.30 14.18
N VAL A 261 8.01 -8.90 14.25
CA VAL A 261 7.56 -7.77 15.08
C VAL A 261 7.74 -8.06 16.57
N ALA A 262 7.51 -9.31 17.01
CA ALA A 262 7.76 -9.71 18.40
C ALA A 262 9.24 -9.67 18.79
N ALA A 263 10.14 -9.95 17.84
CA ALA A 263 11.59 -9.91 18.04
C ALA A 263 12.19 -8.50 17.85
N LEU A 264 11.44 -7.55 17.30
CA LEU A 264 11.94 -6.21 16.96
C LEU A 264 12.33 -5.43 18.24
N PRO A 265 13.61 -5.03 18.40
CA PRO A 265 14.06 -4.30 19.59
C PRO A 265 13.29 -2.99 19.78
N PRO A 266 12.95 -2.57 21.02
CA PRO A 266 12.19 -1.34 21.26
C PRO A 266 12.81 -0.08 20.65
N ALA A 267 14.14 0.04 20.67
CA ALA A 267 14.86 1.17 20.09
C ALA A 267 14.69 1.22 18.56
N GLU A 268 14.72 0.07 17.90
CA GLU A 268 14.50 -0.03 16.47
C GLU A 268 13.03 0.20 16.10
N ARG A 269 12.11 -0.40 16.86
CA ARG A 269 10.66 -0.18 16.74
C ARG A 269 10.28 1.31 16.79
N SER A 270 10.87 2.07 17.71
CA SER A 270 10.61 3.51 17.84
C SER A 270 11.12 4.35 16.65
N ARG A 271 12.03 3.79 15.84
CA ARG A 271 12.56 4.44 14.64
C ARG A 271 11.76 4.10 13.39
N VAL A 272 10.86 3.11 13.42
CA VAL A 272 10.06 2.75 12.25
C VAL A 272 9.08 3.88 11.95
N ARG A 273 9.32 4.58 10.85
CA ARG A 273 8.51 5.72 10.39
C ARG A 273 7.31 5.27 9.57
N ALA A 274 7.50 4.24 8.75
CA ALA A 274 6.48 3.70 7.87
C ALA A 274 6.81 2.26 7.47
N VAL A 275 5.77 1.46 7.24
CA VAL A 275 5.84 0.14 6.61
C VAL A 275 4.88 0.13 5.43
N LEU A 276 5.41 -0.10 4.23
CA LEU A 276 4.62 -0.37 3.03
C LEU A 276 4.56 -1.89 2.84
N ASN A 277 3.36 -2.45 2.89
CA ASN A 277 3.10 -3.84 2.58
C ASN A 277 2.41 -3.96 1.22
N MET A 278 2.94 -4.75 0.31
CA MET A 278 2.32 -5.05 -0.98
C MET A 278 1.81 -6.48 -0.96
N ASP A 279 0.52 -6.64 -1.20
CA ASP A 279 -0.13 -7.94 -1.21
C ASP A 279 -1.23 -7.95 -2.25
N MET A 280 -1.07 -8.78 -3.29
CA MET A 280 -1.90 -8.80 -4.50
C MET A 280 -1.99 -7.43 -5.18
N ILE A 281 -1.04 -7.10 -6.05
CA ILE A 281 -1.01 -5.82 -6.78
C ILE A 281 -1.15 -6.02 -8.29
N GLY A 282 -1.53 -7.21 -8.73
CA GLY A 282 -1.34 -7.68 -10.10
C GLY A 282 -2.61 -7.84 -10.93
N THR A 283 -3.77 -8.08 -10.34
CA THR A 283 -5.01 -8.45 -11.02
C THR A 283 -6.05 -7.32 -11.07
N MET A 284 -6.55 -7.04 -12.28
CA MET A 284 -7.61 -6.05 -12.49
C MET A 284 -8.99 -6.64 -12.21
N ASN A 285 -9.55 -6.32 -11.05
CA ASN A 285 -10.87 -6.81 -10.60
C ASN A 285 -12.04 -5.86 -10.87
N THR A 286 -11.77 -4.65 -11.33
CA THR A 286 -12.80 -3.63 -11.59
C THR A 286 -12.56 -2.92 -12.92
N ALA A 287 -13.60 -2.24 -13.43
CA ALA A 287 -13.52 -1.55 -14.73
C ALA A 287 -12.51 -0.39 -14.76
N THR A 288 -12.20 0.19 -13.60
CA THR A 288 -11.22 1.27 -13.46
C THR A 288 -10.03 0.76 -12.65
N PRO A 289 -8.79 0.88 -13.12
CA PRO A 289 -7.61 0.49 -12.33
C PRO A 289 -7.68 1.13 -10.94
N GLY A 290 -7.63 0.30 -9.90
CA GLY A 290 -7.85 0.75 -8.54
C GLY A 290 -6.91 0.09 -7.55
N VAL A 291 -6.76 0.73 -6.40
CA VAL A 291 -5.98 0.24 -5.27
C VAL A 291 -6.73 0.57 -3.99
N LEU A 292 -6.76 -0.38 -3.07
CA LEU A 292 -7.19 -0.17 -1.69
C LEU A 292 -5.94 0.05 -0.82
N LEU A 293 -5.92 1.17 -0.11
CA LEU A 293 -4.95 1.49 0.92
C LEU A 293 -5.55 1.11 2.28
N GLU A 294 -5.10 0.01 2.86
CA GLU A 294 -5.62 -0.50 4.12
C GLU A 294 -4.62 -0.29 5.26
N GLY A 295 -5.08 0.27 6.37
CA GLY A 295 -4.26 0.49 7.56
C GLY A 295 -5.12 0.73 8.79
N ALA A 296 -4.62 1.49 9.76
CA ALA A 296 -5.39 1.92 10.92
C ALA A 296 -5.15 3.41 11.20
N ALA A 297 -5.75 3.94 12.27
CA ALA A 297 -5.56 5.35 12.65
C ALA A 297 -4.08 5.75 12.83
N VAL A 298 -3.22 4.80 13.23
CA VAL A 298 -1.76 5.02 13.32
C VAL A 298 -1.08 5.21 11.95
N SER A 299 -1.73 4.76 10.87
CA SER A 299 -1.23 4.81 9.50
C SER A 299 -1.82 5.95 8.66
N SER A 300 -2.68 6.80 9.25
CA SER A 300 -3.46 7.78 8.49
C SER A 300 -2.60 8.76 7.67
N SER A 301 -1.42 9.16 8.19
CA SER A 301 -0.47 9.97 7.41
C SER A 301 0.07 9.24 6.19
N GLN A 302 0.46 7.98 6.35
CA GLN A 302 1.00 7.18 5.24
C GLN A 302 -0.08 6.89 4.19
N ILE A 303 -1.32 6.65 4.61
CA ILE A 303 -2.46 6.51 3.69
C ILE A 303 -2.67 7.79 2.90
N ALA A 304 -2.63 8.96 3.56
CA ALA A 304 -2.79 10.25 2.88
C ALA A 304 -1.66 10.51 1.86
N ASP A 305 -0.42 10.19 2.22
CA ASP A 305 0.74 10.33 1.32
C ASP A 305 0.60 9.42 0.09
N LEU A 306 0.21 8.16 0.28
CA LEU A 306 -0.03 7.21 -0.82
C LEU A 306 -1.21 7.66 -1.70
N ALA A 307 -2.30 8.15 -1.11
CA ALA A 307 -3.45 8.63 -1.86
C ALA A 307 -3.10 9.88 -2.70
N ALA A 308 -2.34 10.82 -2.12
CA ALA A 308 -1.83 11.98 -2.84
C ALA A 308 -0.86 11.57 -3.96
N ALA A 309 0.02 10.60 -3.71
CA ALA A 309 0.90 10.04 -4.74
C ALA A 309 0.09 9.38 -5.88
N GLY A 310 -0.96 8.62 -5.54
CA GLY A 310 -1.86 8.01 -6.50
C GLY A 310 -2.53 9.05 -7.40
N ALA A 311 -3.07 10.12 -6.81
CA ALA A 311 -3.71 11.22 -7.54
C ALA A 311 -2.72 12.05 -8.38
N THR A 312 -1.47 12.19 -7.94
CA THR A 312 -0.48 13.08 -8.58
C THR A 312 0.28 12.38 -9.71
N TYR A 313 0.64 11.11 -9.53
CA TYR A 313 1.58 10.39 -10.39
C TYR A 313 0.95 9.24 -11.17
N THR A 314 -0.35 8.97 -10.97
CA THR A 314 -1.06 7.84 -11.61
C THR A 314 -2.48 8.23 -12.00
N GLY A 315 -3.21 7.27 -12.60
CA GLY A 315 -4.66 7.36 -12.83
C GLY A 315 -5.46 6.37 -11.98
N LEU A 316 -4.88 5.86 -10.89
CA LEU A 316 -5.53 4.86 -10.03
C LEU A 316 -6.73 5.48 -9.30
N LYS A 317 -7.83 4.72 -9.26
CA LYS A 317 -8.88 4.95 -8.28
C LYS A 317 -8.38 4.46 -6.91
N VAL A 318 -8.16 5.41 -6.00
CA VAL A 318 -7.74 5.11 -4.64
C VAL A 318 -8.95 4.95 -3.73
N GLU A 319 -9.02 3.82 -3.03
CA GLU A 319 -9.92 3.59 -1.91
C GLU A 319 -9.09 3.45 -0.63
N THR A 320 -9.66 3.78 0.53
CA THR A 320 -8.95 3.64 1.81
C THR A 320 -9.80 2.91 2.84
N SER A 321 -9.16 2.17 3.73
CA SER A 321 -9.81 1.47 4.85
C SER A 321 -8.96 1.58 6.10
N LEU A 322 -9.60 1.89 7.24
CA LEU A 322 -8.98 1.84 8.57
C LEU A 322 -9.33 0.55 9.33
N ASN A 323 -9.69 -0.52 8.61
CA ASN A 323 -10.13 -1.80 9.16
C ASN A 323 -9.16 -2.94 8.81
N PRO A 324 -7.89 -2.88 9.25
CA PRO A 324 -6.82 -3.70 8.71
C PRO A 324 -7.06 -5.19 8.98
N PHE A 325 -6.76 -6.05 8.01
CA PHE A 325 -6.99 -7.49 8.14
C PHE A 325 -6.03 -8.32 7.29
N ALA A 326 -5.70 -9.51 7.80
CA ALA A 326 -5.15 -10.65 7.05
C ALA A 326 -4.05 -10.33 6.03
N SER A 327 -3.01 -9.60 6.44
CA SER A 327 -1.72 -9.53 5.74
C SER A 327 -0.64 -8.98 6.71
N ASP A 328 0.63 -8.99 6.31
CA ASP A 328 1.78 -8.74 7.19
C ASP A 328 1.86 -7.34 7.80
N HIS A 329 1.12 -6.36 7.26
CA HIS A 329 0.98 -5.03 7.87
C HIS A 329 0.27 -5.08 9.25
N VAL A 330 -0.56 -6.09 9.51
CA VAL A 330 -1.39 -6.17 10.73
C VAL A 330 -0.54 -6.33 12.01
N PRO A 331 0.47 -7.22 12.09
CA PRO A 331 1.36 -7.28 13.24
C PRO A 331 2.06 -5.95 13.56
N PHE A 332 2.46 -5.18 12.56
CA PHE A 332 3.05 -3.85 12.77
C PHE A 332 2.04 -2.88 13.38
N ILE A 333 0.82 -2.82 12.86
CA ILE A 333 -0.26 -1.98 13.41
C ILE A 333 -0.58 -2.37 14.85
N ASN A 334 -0.65 -3.66 15.16
CA ASN A 334 -0.89 -4.15 16.52
C ASN A 334 0.25 -3.76 17.48
N ALA A 335 1.44 -3.53 16.94
CA ALA A 335 2.59 -2.97 17.64
C ALA A 335 2.64 -1.42 17.59
N GLY A 336 1.57 -0.74 17.17
CA GLY A 336 1.54 0.72 17.10
C GLY A 336 2.54 1.31 16.10
N ILE A 337 3.00 0.52 15.13
CA ILE A 337 3.88 0.97 14.05
C ILE A 337 2.99 1.36 12.86
N PRO A 338 3.19 2.55 12.25
CA PRO A 338 2.45 2.93 11.04
C PRO A 338 2.75 1.97 9.89
N ALA A 339 1.74 1.21 9.45
CA ALA A 339 1.85 0.28 8.34
C ALA A 339 0.62 0.38 7.42
N VAL A 340 0.85 0.32 6.11
CA VAL A 340 -0.20 0.39 5.10
C VAL A 340 -0.03 -0.77 4.13
N LEU A 341 -1.12 -1.49 3.88
CA LEU A 341 -1.26 -2.42 2.79
C LEU A 341 -1.69 -1.66 1.53
N THR A 342 -1.00 -1.91 0.43
CA THR A 342 -1.48 -1.61 -0.92
C THR A 342 -1.89 -2.92 -1.56
N ILE A 343 -3.18 -3.05 -1.84
CA ILE A 343 -3.79 -4.21 -2.48
C ILE A 343 -4.65 -3.74 -3.64
N GLU A 344 -4.71 -4.53 -4.70
CA GLU A 344 -5.52 -4.24 -5.88
C GLU A 344 -6.98 -3.94 -5.54
N GLY A 345 -7.56 -2.97 -6.25
CA GLY A 345 -8.93 -2.54 -6.00
C GLY A 345 -9.92 -3.65 -6.33
N GLY A 346 -10.79 -4.00 -5.37
CA GLY A 346 -11.75 -5.07 -5.54
C GLY A 346 -11.13 -6.48 -5.49
N ASP A 347 -9.99 -6.64 -4.82
CA ASP A 347 -9.31 -7.91 -4.46
C ASP A 347 -10.22 -9.13 -4.29
N SER A 348 -11.37 -8.95 -3.64
CA SER A 348 -12.34 -10.02 -3.41
C SER A 348 -13.01 -10.58 -4.68
N ALA A 349 -12.80 -9.97 -5.85
CA ALA A 349 -13.24 -10.51 -7.13
C ALA A 349 -12.19 -11.45 -7.76
N ASN A 350 -10.96 -11.47 -7.24
CA ASN A 350 -9.92 -12.41 -7.67
C ASN A 350 -10.23 -13.81 -7.13
N GLY A 351 -10.86 -14.63 -7.96
CA GLY A 351 -11.22 -16.02 -7.62
C GLY A 351 -10.09 -17.03 -7.86
N HIS A 352 -8.87 -16.57 -8.19
CA HIS A 352 -7.75 -17.44 -8.54
C HIS A 352 -6.79 -17.68 -7.37
N ILE A 353 -6.78 -16.81 -6.37
CA ILE A 353 -5.87 -16.86 -5.21
C ILE A 353 -5.90 -18.21 -4.49
N HIS A 354 -4.81 -18.53 -3.80
CA HIS A 354 -4.62 -19.78 -3.07
C HIS A 354 -4.92 -21.06 -3.89
N SER A 355 -4.64 -21.05 -5.20
CA SER A 355 -4.94 -22.14 -6.12
C SER A 355 -3.91 -22.30 -7.24
N ALA A 356 -4.03 -23.39 -8.00
CA ALA A 356 -3.21 -23.62 -9.19
C ALA A 356 -3.52 -22.65 -10.35
N ASN A 357 -4.62 -21.90 -10.26
CA ASN A 357 -5.05 -20.97 -11.30
C ASN A 357 -4.49 -19.55 -11.10
N ASP A 358 -3.92 -19.24 -9.93
CA ASP A 358 -3.21 -17.98 -9.73
C ASP A 358 -1.92 -17.97 -10.56
N THR A 359 -2.04 -17.48 -11.79
CA THR A 359 -1.05 -17.58 -12.86
C THR A 359 -0.88 -16.23 -13.55
N LEU A 360 0.25 -16.07 -14.24
CA LEU A 360 0.61 -14.84 -14.97
C LEU A 360 -0.43 -14.39 -16.01
N ASN A 361 -1.33 -15.29 -16.44
CA ASN A 361 -2.40 -14.97 -17.39
C ASN A 361 -3.43 -13.97 -16.83
N PHE A 362 -3.53 -13.85 -15.50
CA PHE A 362 -4.46 -12.97 -14.82
C PHE A 362 -3.80 -11.69 -14.27
N ILE A 363 -2.52 -11.49 -14.59
CA ILE A 363 -1.78 -10.29 -14.22
C ILE A 363 -2.00 -9.19 -15.25
N ASP A 364 -2.55 -8.07 -14.79
CA ASP A 364 -2.50 -6.77 -15.46
C ASP A 364 -1.21 -6.03 -15.08
N TRP A 365 -0.23 -6.10 -15.98
CA TRP A 365 1.06 -5.46 -15.82
C TRP A 365 1.00 -3.94 -15.69
N SER A 366 -0.03 -3.31 -16.25
CA SER A 366 -0.20 -1.86 -16.22
C SER A 366 -0.72 -1.40 -14.85
N LEU A 367 -1.66 -2.16 -14.27
CA LEU A 367 -2.14 -1.97 -12.91
C LEU A 367 -0.98 -2.11 -11.92
N ALA A 368 -0.25 -3.21 -11.98
CA ALA A 368 0.89 -3.46 -11.09
C ALA A 368 1.93 -2.33 -11.17
N THR A 369 2.31 -1.95 -12.39
CA THR A 369 3.26 -0.84 -12.60
C THR A 369 2.70 0.49 -12.07
N ALA A 370 1.40 0.75 -12.20
CA ALA A 370 0.79 1.96 -11.65
C ALA A 370 0.82 1.97 -10.11
N ILE A 371 0.55 0.84 -9.45
CA ILE A 371 0.66 0.71 -7.99
C ILE A 371 2.11 0.92 -7.55
N LEU A 372 3.09 0.32 -8.24
CA LEU A 372 4.52 0.54 -7.94
C LEU A 372 4.93 2.01 -8.10
N ARG A 373 4.38 2.72 -9.09
CA ARG A 373 4.61 4.16 -9.30
C ARG A 373 4.04 5.01 -8.17
N MET A 374 2.83 4.72 -7.70
CA MET A 374 2.27 5.36 -6.51
C MET A 374 3.16 5.09 -5.29
N ASN A 375 3.54 3.83 -5.10
CA ASN A 375 4.32 3.38 -3.95
C ASN A 375 5.70 4.04 -3.89
N ILE A 376 6.43 4.09 -5.01
CA ILE A 376 7.76 4.72 -5.03
C ILE A 376 7.69 6.23 -4.79
N ALA A 377 6.64 6.90 -5.29
CA ALA A 377 6.44 8.32 -5.04
C ALA A 377 6.22 8.62 -3.56
N ALA A 378 5.37 7.85 -2.88
CA ALA A 378 5.18 7.98 -1.42
C ALA A 378 6.45 7.63 -0.64
N LEU A 379 7.14 6.55 -1.03
CA LEU A 379 8.41 6.14 -0.40
C LEU A 379 9.48 7.22 -0.51
N ALA A 380 9.57 7.94 -1.63
CA ALA A 380 10.51 9.05 -1.77
C ALA A 380 10.26 10.14 -0.72
N GLY A 381 8.99 10.48 -0.46
CA GLY A 381 8.61 11.41 0.61
C GLY A 381 8.92 10.88 2.00
N TRP A 382 8.71 9.58 2.25
CA TRP A 382 9.00 8.98 3.56
C TRP A 382 10.48 8.81 3.86
N LEU A 383 11.30 8.57 2.83
CA LEU A 383 12.74 8.36 2.94
C LEU A 383 13.54 9.65 2.90
N GLU A 384 12.95 10.70 2.31
CA GLU A 384 13.52 12.02 2.07
C GLU A 384 14.81 11.92 1.22
N PRO A 385 14.81 12.37 -0.05
CA PRO A 385 16.03 12.35 -0.85
C PRO A 385 17.15 13.09 -0.12
N ALA A 386 18.34 12.48 -0.06
CA ALA A 386 19.49 13.20 0.44
C ALA A 386 19.68 14.44 -0.44
N ALA A 387 19.82 15.62 0.18
CA ALA A 387 20.06 16.85 -0.57
C ALA A 387 21.29 16.63 -1.45
N VAL A 388 21.06 16.46 -2.76
CA VAL A 388 22.12 16.70 -3.73
C VAL A 388 22.45 18.16 -3.49
N GLN A 389 23.71 18.49 -3.20
CA GLN A 389 24.16 19.87 -3.38
C GLN A 389 23.98 20.19 -4.87
N ARG A 390 22.76 20.55 -5.27
CA ARG A 390 22.48 21.14 -6.55
C ARG A 390 23.16 22.49 -6.46
N ARG A 391 24.34 22.61 -7.07
CA ARG A 391 24.78 23.92 -7.54
C ARG A 391 23.55 24.51 -8.24
N PRO A 392 23.09 25.73 -7.87
CA PRO A 392 21.96 26.35 -8.53
C PRO A 392 22.17 26.23 -10.03
N GLN A 393 21.35 25.43 -10.71
CA GLN A 393 21.37 25.45 -12.16
C GLN A 393 20.65 26.74 -12.58
N PRO A 394 21.26 27.54 -13.47
CA PRO A 394 20.59 28.72 -14.00
C PRO A 394 19.23 28.33 -14.56
N ALA A 395 18.17 29.03 -14.17
CA ALA A 395 16.80 28.77 -14.63
C ALA A 395 16.59 29.07 -16.14
N GLY A 396 17.65 29.34 -16.91
CA GLY A 396 17.60 29.60 -18.33
C GLY A 396 18.87 30.28 -18.87
N SER A 397 18.81 30.65 -20.15
CA SER A 397 19.84 31.40 -20.86
C SER A 397 20.05 32.78 -20.24
N VAL A 398 21.30 33.18 -20.05
CA VAL A 398 21.65 34.57 -19.69
C VAL A 398 21.48 35.44 -20.93
N VAL A 399 20.66 36.49 -20.85
CA VAL A 399 20.52 37.49 -21.91
C VAL A 399 21.31 38.74 -21.53
N SER A 400 21.97 39.32 -22.51
CA SER A 400 22.68 40.59 -22.36
C SER A 400 22.38 41.46 -23.57
N TRP A 401 22.08 42.73 -23.31
CA TRP A 401 21.81 43.71 -24.38
C TRP A 401 23.09 44.39 -24.90
N GLY A 402 24.26 44.10 -24.31
CA GLY A 402 25.53 44.69 -24.72
C GLY A 402 26.78 43.92 -24.23
N PRO A 403 27.91 43.99 -24.95
CA PRO A 403 29.16 43.35 -24.53
C PRO A 403 29.58 43.78 -23.12
N GLY A 404 30.01 42.82 -22.29
CA GLY A 404 30.47 43.09 -20.93
C GLY A 404 29.36 43.30 -19.89
N ARG A 405 28.08 43.18 -20.27
CA ARG A 405 26.94 43.24 -19.35
C ARG A 405 26.38 41.84 -19.07
N ILE A 406 26.03 41.55 -17.82
CA ILE A 406 25.19 40.40 -17.45
C ILE A 406 24.12 40.90 -16.48
N ASP A 407 22.85 40.61 -16.74
CA ASP A 407 21.74 40.92 -15.84
C ASP A 407 21.17 39.61 -15.26
N VAL A 408 20.97 39.58 -13.94
CA VAL A 408 20.47 38.42 -13.19
C VAL A 408 19.20 38.82 -12.47
N PHE A 409 18.13 38.06 -12.67
CA PHE A 409 16.86 38.21 -11.97
C PHE A 409 16.58 37.01 -11.07
N ALA A 410 16.11 37.25 -9.86
CA ALA A 410 15.77 36.21 -8.88
C ALA A 410 14.47 36.57 -8.14
N VAL A 411 13.79 35.57 -7.57
CA VAL A 411 12.69 35.79 -6.63
C VAL A 411 13.27 35.74 -5.22
N GLY A 412 13.06 36.79 -4.44
CA GLY A 412 13.55 36.89 -3.06
C GLY A 412 12.67 36.11 -2.08
N MET A 413 13.14 35.96 -0.84
CA MET A 413 12.36 35.36 0.26
C MET A 413 11.12 36.18 0.63
N ASP A 414 11.07 37.43 0.19
CA ASP A 414 9.95 38.37 0.29
C ASP A 414 8.95 38.24 -0.87
N SER A 415 9.14 37.24 -1.74
CA SER A 415 8.38 37.04 -2.99
C SER A 415 8.51 38.17 -4.01
N ALA A 416 9.40 39.14 -3.80
CA ALA A 416 9.65 40.21 -4.77
C ALA A 416 10.65 39.75 -5.85
N VAL A 417 10.64 40.43 -7.00
CA VAL A 417 11.69 40.24 -8.01
C VAL A 417 12.90 41.08 -7.60
N HIS A 418 14.07 40.46 -7.57
CA HIS A 418 15.35 41.10 -7.32
C HIS A 418 16.21 41.05 -8.56
N HIS A 419 17.00 42.10 -8.77
CA HIS A 419 17.89 42.25 -9.91
C HIS A 419 19.30 42.57 -9.44
N LYS A 420 20.30 42.06 -10.15
CA LYS A 420 21.68 42.56 -10.07
C LYS A 420 22.35 42.44 -11.41
N ALA A 421 23.40 43.22 -11.60
CA ALA A 421 24.12 43.21 -12.85
C ALA A 421 25.63 43.25 -12.70
N TYR A 422 26.30 42.86 -13.79
CA TYR A 422 27.74 42.96 -13.99
C TYR A 422 28.03 43.91 -15.15
N ASP A 423 28.90 44.89 -14.97
CA ASP A 423 29.38 45.81 -16.02
C ASP A 423 30.89 46.06 -15.95
N GLY A 424 31.65 45.06 -15.47
CA GLY A 424 33.05 45.18 -15.07
C GLY A 424 33.23 44.99 -13.56
N SER A 425 32.15 45.16 -12.80
CA SER A 425 32.02 44.73 -11.40
C SER A 425 30.58 44.32 -11.12
N TRP A 426 30.34 43.52 -10.08
CA TRP A 426 28.99 43.12 -9.69
C TRP A 426 28.33 44.17 -8.80
N SER A 427 27.09 44.53 -9.10
CA SER A 427 26.22 45.24 -8.16
C SER A 427 25.73 44.31 -7.05
N ASP A 428 25.26 44.89 -5.94
CA ASP A 428 24.40 44.19 -4.98
C ASP A 428 23.02 43.90 -5.61
N PHE A 429 22.24 43.06 -4.94
CA PHE A 429 20.84 42.83 -5.32
C PHE A 429 20.00 44.04 -4.93
N GLU A 430 19.22 44.52 -5.89
CA GLU A 430 18.16 45.51 -5.68
C GLU A 430 16.80 44.85 -5.84
N SER A 431 15.86 45.19 -4.97
CA SER A 431 14.46 44.78 -5.14
C SER A 431 13.83 45.63 -6.24
N LEU A 432 13.30 44.99 -7.28
CA LEU A 432 12.44 45.62 -8.28
C LEU A 432 10.97 45.64 -7.82
N GLY A 433 10.67 45.12 -6.63
CA GLY A 433 9.34 45.04 -6.05
C GLY A 433 8.44 43.97 -6.67
N GLY A 434 7.14 44.12 -6.43
CA GLY A 434 6.11 43.16 -6.84
C GLY A 434 5.97 41.96 -5.89
N VAL A 435 5.01 41.09 -6.22
CA VAL A 435 4.81 39.79 -5.55
C VAL A 435 4.68 38.75 -6.66
N VAL A 436 5.66 37.88 -6.80
CA VAL A 436 5.60 36.74 -7.71
C VAL A 436 4.69 35.70 -7.08
N LEU A 437 3.45 35.64 -7.58
CA LEU A 437 2.50 34.60 -7.22
C LEU A 437 2.86 33.34 -8.01
N SER A 438 3.35 32.32 -7.30
CA SER A 438 3.67 31.00 -7.87
C SER A 438 2.45 30.12 -8.04
#